data_AF-A0AAV5W6U7-F1
#
_entry.id   AF-A0AAV5W6U7-F1
#
_cell.length_a   1.000
_cell.length_b   1.000
_cell.length_c   1.000
_cell.angle_alpha   90.00
_cell.angle_beta   90.00
_cell.angle_gamma   90.00
#
_symmetry.space_group_name_H-M   'P 1'
#
loop_
_entity.id
_entity.type
_entity.pdbx_description
1 polymer ?
#
loop_
_entity_poly.entity_id
_entity_poly.type
_entity_poly.pdbx_seq_one_letter_code
_entity_poly.pdbx_strand_id
1 'polypeptide(L)'
;MSKKGWESALESGLKMSGEMGPEKELGWLLIAKHLPRCSEQERRTLRSRISTRFTTACQTACSLKSAVFVRAALAAFPAFRTLYTAQLDEYLDRLLHEAQQSTADAVLERATRELWAAHATTERIAKAAAELRGVVCEYGKQLEVAGLRAHRGAMLMRLLADCVRHADRGSAVPAQLLDTLGLAMEAPVWRADALRLLQHVVRAASWAAASNAKTLCQSLIRMPPSAELYGVLTAMEETLGASSHIHAHLAIIFNALKHPLPSDYADEAALLLETVFVRSGALIDPAVLSCVCSAVCAAALRYRNSPATTLVYSRLVAALLSHGNDSVPVPVHIARSLISVMPQCAERSRLQLLSDAAC
;
A
#
# COMPACT_ATOMS: atom_id res chain seq x y z
N MET A 1 13.43 31.41 15.00
CA MET A 1 12.21 32.24 15.14
C MET A 1 11.75 32.21 16.58
N SER A 2 11.56 33.38 17.21
CA SER A 2 11.09 33.51 18.60
C SER A 2 9.59 33.19 18.74
N LYS A 3 9.11 32.94 19.97
CA LYS A 3 7.69 32.66 20.27
C LYS A 3 6.75 33.75 19.71
N LYS A 4 7.08 35.01 19.98
CA LYS A 4 6.37 36.19 19.45
C LYS A 4 6.29 36.23 17.92
N GLY A 5 7.31 35.73 17.22
CA GLY A 5 7.39 35.78 15.77
C GLY A 5 6.38 34.87 15.06
N TRP A 6 6.10 33.68 15.61
CA TRP A 6 5.11 32.78 14.99
C TRP A 6 3.67 33.07 15.44
N GLU A 7 3.48 33.59 16.66
CA GLU A 7 2.16 34.05 17.12
C GLU A 7 1.64 35.21 16.26
N SER A 8 2.51 36.19 15.97
CA SER A 8 2.16 37.28 15.04
C SER A 8 1.82 36.77 13.65
N ALA A 9 2.53 35.75 13.16
CA ALA A 9 2.26 35.15 11.85
C ALA A 9 0.92 34.40 11.82
N LEU A 10 0.55 33.74 12.92
CA LEU A 10 -0.75 33.08 13.06
C LEU A 10 -1.89 34.10 13.07
N GLU A 11 -1.73 35.22 13.79
CA GLU A 11 -2.71 36.30 13.80
C GLU A 11 -2.88 36.95 12.43
N SER A 12 -1.78 37.19 11.71
CA SER A 12 -1.84 37.62 10.31
C SER A 12 -2.57 36.60 9.44
N GLY A 13 -2.27 35.31 9.60
CA GLY A 13 -2.95 34.25 8.86
C GLY A 13 -4.47 34.21 9.10
N LEU A 14 -4.91 34.45 10.35
CA LEU A 14 -6.33 34.53 10.70
C LEU A 14 -7.05 35.75 10.08
N LYS A 15 -6.34 36.86 9.90
CA LYS A 15 -6.86 38.04 9.19
C LYS A 15 -6.96 37.76 7.70
N MET A 16 -5.84 37.36 7.08
CA MET A 16 -5.72 37.15 5.64
C MET A 16 -6.66 36.05 5.12
N SER A 17 -6.89 34.99 5.89
CA SER A 17 -7.84 33.92 5.52
C SER A 17 -9.31 34.38 5.42
N GLY A 18 -9.64 35.60 5.82
CA GLY A 18 -10.93 36.24 5.59
C GLY A 18 -11.01 37.09 4.31
N GLU A 19 -9.88 37.31 3.62
CA GLU A 19 -9.79 38.09 2.38
C GLU A 19 -10.12 37.22 1.16
N MET A 20 -10.01 37.80 -0.03
CA MET A 20 -10.26 37.11 -1.32
C MET A 20 -8.95 36.89 -2.08
N GLY A 21 -8.92 35.88 -2.96
CA GLY A 21 -7.78 35.63 -3.83
C GLY A 21 -6.53 35.10 -3.10
N PRO A 22 -5.31 35.48 -3.53
CA PRO A 22 -4.06 34.86 -3.08
C PRO A 22 -3.72 35.12 -1.61
N GLU A 23 -4.20 36.22 -1.04
CA GLU A 23 -3.99 36.56 0.38
C GLU A 23 -4.70 35.57 1.30
N LYS A 24 -5.92 35.17 0.93
CA LYS A 24 -6.70 34.11 1.60
C LYS A 24 -5.93 32.81 1.72
N GLU A 25 -5.35 32.41 0.60
CA GLU A 25 -4.59 31.17 0.47
C GLU A 25 -3.29 31.18 1.27
N LEU A 26 -2.58 32.32 1.28
CA LEU A 26 -1.42 32.51 2.14
C LEU A 26 -1.84 32.46 3.63
N GLY A 27 -2.99 33.05 3.97
CA GLY A 27 -3.56 33.00 5.31
C GLY A 27 -3.76 31.56 5.81
N TRP A 28 -4.31 30.68 4.97
CA TRP A 28 -4.45 29.25 5.29
C TRP A 28 -3.12 28.56 5.57
N LEU A 29 -2.10 28.81 4.74
CA LEU A 29 -0.77 28.23 4.94
C LEU A 29 -0.11 28.70 6.24
N LEU A 30 -0.23 29.99 6.57
CA LEU A 30 0.29 30.55 7.81
C LEU A 30 -0.39 29.91 9.03
N ILE A 31 -1.71 29.74 8.98
CA ILE A 31 -2.44 29.05 10.05
C ILE A 31 -1.96 27.59 10.16
N ALA A 32 -1.92 26.84 9.05
CA ALA A 32 -1.53 25.44 9.05
C ALA A 32 -0.11 25.20 9.59
N LYS A 33 0.82 26.11 9.29
CA LYS A 33 2.22 26.04 9.74
C LYS A 33 2.37 26.30 11.24
N HIS A 34 1.53 27.15 11.82
CA HIS A 34 1.73 27.68 13.17
C HIS A 34 0.74 27.13 14.21
N LEU A 35 -0.46 26.71 13.80
CA LEU A 35 -1.46 26.10 14.67
C LEU A 35 -0.92 24.89 15.46
N PRO A 36 -0.10 23.97 14.89
CA PRO A 36 0.46 22.85 15.66
C PRO A 36 1.37 23.28 16.81
N ARG A 37 1.95 24.48 16.75
CA ARG A 37 2.86 25.02 17.77
C ARG A 37 2.15 25.65 18.96
N CYS A 38 0.83 25.87 18.85
CA CYS A 38 0.02 26.41 19.92
C CYS A 38 -0.11 25.40 21.07
N SER A 39 0.04 25.88 22.29
CA SER A 39 -0.33 25.17 23.52
C SER A 39 -1.83 24.88 23.56
N GLU A 40 -2.26 23.99 24.44
CA GLU A 40 -3.68 23.63 24.56
C GLU A 40 -4.56 24.83 24.92
N GLN A 41 -4.07 25.71 25.80
CA GLN A 41 -4.80 26.91 26.21
C GLN A 41 -4.95 27.92 25.06
N GLU A 42 -3.90 28.12 24.27
CA GLU A 42 -3.96 28.95 23.05
C GLU A 42 -4.92 28.35 22.01
N ARG A 43 -4.94 27.02 21.85
CA ARG A 43 -5.91 26.36 20.96
C ARG A 43 -7.36 26.59 21.42
N ARG A 44 -7.62 26.55 22.73
CA ARG A 44 -8.97 26.80 23.28
C ARG A 44 -9.46 28.21 22.94
N THR A 45 -8.60 29.23 23.03
CA THR A 45 -8.98 30.62 22.69
C THR A 45 -9.17 30.83 21.19
N LEU A 46 -8.38 30.14 20.36
CA LEU A 46 -8.45 30.23 18.89
C LEU A 46 -9.59 29.41 18.28
N ARG A 47 -10.22 28.50 19.04
CA ARG A 47 -11.19 27.51 18.52
C ARG A 47 -12.31 28.15 17.70
N SER A 48 -12.93 29.22 18.17
CA SER A 48 -14.05 29.88 17.47
C SER A 48 -13.61 30.49 16.14
N ARG A 49 -12.48 31.19 16.13
CA ARG A 49 -11.90 31.82 14.93
C ARG A 49 -11.49 30.77 13.89
N ILE A 50 -10.82 29.71 14.33
CA ILE A 50 -10.41 28.61 13.46
C ILE A 50 -11.62 27.85 12.93
N SER A 51 -12.66 27.65 13.74
CA SER A 51 -13.94 27.06 13.31
C SER A 51 -14.57 27.86 12.16
N THR A 52 -14.65 29.19 12.26
CA THR A 52 -15.18 30.03 11.17
C THR A 52 -14.32 29.92 9.89
N ARG A 53 -12.99 29.88 10.03
CA ARG A 53 -12.10 29.69 8.87
C ARG A 53 -12.20 28.29 8.28
N PHE A 54 -12.41 27.28 9.12
CA PHE A 54 -12.62 25.90 8.71
C PHE A 54 -13.86 25.75 7.85
N THR A 55 -15.01 26.28 8.31
CA THR A 55 -16.25 26.24 7.53
C THR A 55 -16.12 27.01 6.21
N THR A 56 -15.47 28.17 6.24
CA THR A 56 -15.20 28.96 5.02
C THR A 56 -14.34 28.20 4.03
N ALA A 57 -13.25 27.57 4.49
CA ALA A 57 -12.38 26.75 3.64
C ALA A 57 -13.16 25.58 3.02
N CYS A 58 -13.94 24.87 3.84
CA CYS A 58 -14.78 23.76 3.39
C CYS A 58 -15.81 24.18 2.33
N GLN A 59 -16.32 25.41 2.39
CA GLN A 59 -17.36 25.90 1.48
C GLN A 59 -16.81 26.50 0.19
N THR A 60 -15.69 27.22 0.25
CA THR A 60 -15.33 28.20 -0.78
C THR A 60 -14.06 27.89 -1.57
N ALA A 61 -13.27 26.88 -1.21
CA ALA A 61 -12.07 26.56 -1.99
C ALA A 61 -11.62 25.11 -1.87
N CYS A 62 -11.43 24.46 -3.02
CA CYS A 62 -10.80 23.14 -3.12
C CYS A 62 -9.42 23.32 -3.75
N SER A 63 -8.42 23.67 -2.93
CA SER A 63 -7.04 23.82 -3.38
C SER A 63 -6.09 23.12 -2.41
N LEU A 64 -4.85 22.89 -2.82
CA LEU A 64 -3.83 22.28 -1.97
C LEU A 64 -3.68 23.04 -0.63
N LYS A 65 -3.77 24.37 -0.68
CA LYS A 65 -3.59 25.24 0.49
C LYS A 65 -4.76 25.13 1.45
N SER A 66 -5.99 25.03 0.93
CA SER A 66 -7.16 24.76 1.77
C SER A 66 -7.08 23.36 2.39
N ALA A 67 -6.62 22.35 1.64
CA ALA A 67 -6.47 20.98 2.14
C ALA A 67 -5.45 20.88 3.28
N VAL A 68 -4.30 21.56 3.13
CA VAL A 68 -3.26 21.64 4.17
C VAL A 68 -3.80 22.31 5.45
N PHE A 69 -4.58 23.38 5.31
CA PHE A 69 -5.23 24.03 6.44
C PHE A 69 -6.29 23.15 7.11
N VAL A 70 -7.20 22.55 6.33
CA VAL A 70 -8.25 21.65 6.85
C VAL A 70 -7.60 20.50 7.62
N ARG A 71 -6.52 19.89 7.09
CA ARG A 71 -5.76 18.84 7.79
C ARG A 71 -5.20 19.33 9.12
N ALA A 72 -4.55 20.50 9.14
CA ALA A 72 -3.99 21.07 10.36
C ALA A 72 -5.07 21.40 11.40
N ALA A 73 -6.22 21.93 10.95
CA ALA A 73 -7.36 22.22 11.81
C ALA A 73 -7.96 20.96 12.42
N LEU A 74 -8.15 19.88 11.65
CA LEU A 74 -8.64 18.59 12.16
C LEU A 74 -7.68 17.94 13.15
N ALA A 75 -6.36 18.09 12.95
CA ALA A 75 -5.35 17.61 13.90
C ALA A 75 -5.36 18.40 15.21
N ALA A 76 -5.54 19.72 15.14
CA ALA A 76 -5.61 20.58 16.31
C ALA A 76 -6.95 20.48 17.06
N PHE A 77 -8.05 20.24 16.34
CA PHE A 77 -9.41 20.20 16.84
C PHE A 77 -10.17 18.97 16.31
N PRO A 78 -9.95 17.76 16.89
CA PRO A 78 -10.60 16.53 16.42
C PRO A 78 -12.13 16.58 16.41
N ALA A 79 -12.74 17.34 17.33
CA ALA A 79 -14.19 17.54 17.40
C ALA A 79 -14.80 18.19 16.14
N PHE A 80 -14.00 18.83 15.27
CA PHE A 80 -14.49 19.40 14.02
C PHE A 80 -14.99 18.31 13.06
N ARG A 81 -14.47 17.08 13.17
CA ARG A 81 -14.91 15.94 12.36
C ARG A 81 -16.39 15.61 12.55
N THR A 82 -16.92 15.83 13.76
CA THR A 82 -18.32 15.53 14.10
C THR A 82 -19.21 16.76 14.07
N LEU A 83 -18.66 17.93 14.43
CA LEU A 83 -19.42 19.19 14.42
C LEU A 83 -19.71 19.72 13.01
N TYR A 84 -18.83 19.40 12.06
CA TYR A 84 -18.90 19.92 10.68
C TYR A 84 -18.90 18.79 9.65
N THR A 85 -19.43 17.61 9.99
CA THR A 85 -19.40 16.41 9.14
C THR A 85 -19.94 16.71 7.74
N ALA A 86 -21.11 17.35 7.62
CA ALA A 86 -21.72 17.64 6.32
C ALA A 86 -20.85 18.57 5.46
N GLN A 87 -20.29 19.63 6.03
CA GLN A 87 -19.43 20.56 5.29
C GLN A 87 -18.09 19.91 4.92
N LEU A 88 -17.54 19.10 5.81
CA LEU A 88 -16.31 18.35 5.56
C LEU A 88 -16.53 17.31 4.47
N ASP A 89 -17.67 16.62 4.47
CA ASP A 89 -17.99 15.61 3.48
C ASP A 89 -18.10 16.20 2.08
N GLU A 90 -18.86 17.29 1.94
CA GLU A 90 -18.99 18.05 0.68
C GLU A 90 -17.63 18.60 0.22
N TYR A 91 -16.82 19.10 1.15
CA TYR A 91 -15.47 19.58 0.86
C TYR A 91 -14.58 18.46 0.30
N LEU A 92 -14.56 17.30 0.96
CA LEU A 92 -13.73 16.16 0.55
C LEU A 92 -14.16 15.61 -0.81
N ASP A 93 -15.45 15.62 -1.12
CA ASP A 93 -15.96 15.19 -2.42
C ASP A 93 -15.56 16.16 -3.53
N ARG A 94 -15.65 17.47 -3.29
CA ARG A 94 -15.19 18.48 -4.25
C ARG A 94 -13.67 18.48 -4.41
N LEU A 95 -12.92 18.27 -3.33
CA LEU A 95 -11.47 18.15 -3.37
C LEU A 95 -11.02 16.91 -4.16
N LEU A 96 -11.71 15.77 -3.98
CA LEU A 96 -11.51 14.57 -4.79
C LEU A 96 -11.77 14.84 -6.26
N HIS A 97 -12.88 15.51 -6.59
CA HIS A 97 -13.18 15.89 -7.96
C HIS A 97 -12.09 16.78 -8.57
N GLU A 98 -11.65 17.81 -7.86
CA GLU A 98 -10.59 18.71 -8.34
C GLU A 98 -9.28 17.95 -8.62
N ALA A 99 -8.86 17.10 -7.68
CA ALA A 99 -7.65 16.29 -7.83
C ALA A 99 -7.76 15.30 -9.00
N GLN A 100 -8.94 14.73 -9.25
CA GLN A 100 -9.21 13.85 -10.40
C GLN A 100 -9.16 14.55 -11.76
N GLN A 101 -9.35 15.87 -11.80
CA GLN A 101 -9.23 16.69 -13.02
C GLN A 101 -7.80 17.20 -13.21
N SER A 102 -7.05 17.37 -12.12
CA SER A 102 -5.68 17.89 -12.14
C SER A 102 -4.63 16.78 -12.29
N THR A 103 -4.47 16.28 -13.51
CA THR A 103 -3.53 15.18 -13.82
C THR A 103 -2.06 15.49 -13.54
N ALA A 104 -1.69 16.77 -13.38
CA ALA A 104 -0.32 17.22 -13.16
C ALA A 104 0.03 17.49 -11.68
N ASP A 105 -0.96 17.63 -10.78
CA ASP A 105 -0.72 18.03 -9.39
C ASP A 105 -0.70 16.82 -8.44
N ALA A 106 0.44 16.12 -8.43
CA ALA A 106 0.67 14.98 -7.54
C ALA A 106 0.62 15.35 -6.04
N VAL A 107 0.85 16.62 -5.69
CA VAL A 107 0.82 17.08 -4.30
C VAL A 107 -0.62 17.25 -3.83
N LEU A 108 -1.49 17.80 -4.68
CA LEU A 108 -2.92 17.85 -4.45
C LEU A 108 -3.52 16.44 -4.37
N GLU A 109 -3.17 15.53 -5.28
CA GLU A 109 -3.60 14.12 -5.23
C GLU A 109 -3.29 13.51 -3.85
N ARG A 110 -2.02 13.63 -3.42
CA ARG A 110 -1.57 13.09 -2.14
C ARG A 110 -2.28 13.73 -0.94
N ALA A 111 -2.38 15.05 -0.91
CA ALA A 111 -3.04 15.76 0.18
C ALA A 111 -4.53 15.36 0.29
N THR A 112 -5.19 15.22 -0.86
CA THR A 112 -6.58 14.77 -0.95
C THR A 112 -6.72 13.37 -0.38
N ARG A 113 -5.87 12.42 -0.80
CA ARG A 113 -5.88 11.04 -0.31
C ARG A 113 -5.65 10.93 1.18
N GLU A 114 -4.63 11.61 1.71
CA GLU A 114 -4.33 11.60 3.14
C GLU A 114 -5.50 12.15 3.96
N LEU A 115 -6.15 13.22 3.49
CA LEU A 115 -7.27 13.83 4.19
C LEU A 115 -8.54 12.96 4.12
N TRP A 116 -8.82 12.37 2.96
CA TRP A 116 -9.91 11.41 2.78
C TRP A 116 -9.74 10.17 3.65
N ALA A 117 -8.54 9.58 3.65
CA ALA A 117 -8.24 8.38 4.44
C ALA A 117 -8.36 8.66 5.95
N ALA A 118 -7.93 9.85 6.40
CA ALA A 118 -8.10 10.28 7.78
C ALA A 118 -9.56 10.46 8.20
N HIS A 119 -10.49 10.59 7.24
CA HIS A 119 -11.93 10.68 7.43
C HIS A 119 -12.70 9.52 6.76
N ALA A 120 -12.03 8.37 6.56
CA ALA A 120 -12.65 7.23 5.92
C ALA A 120 -13.77 6.65 6.81
N THR A 121 -14.98 6.58 6.25
CA THR A 121 -16.11 5.83 6.81
C THR A 121 -16.47 4.70 5.85
N THR A 122 -17.19 3.68 6.34
CA THR A 122 -17.69 2.58 5.49
C THR A 122 -18.49 3.11 4.28
N GLU A 123 -19.33 4.12 4.50
CA GLU A 123 -20.13 4.76 3.44
C GLU A 123 -19.25 5.47 2.41
N ARG A 124 -18.22 6.21 2.84
CA ARG A 124 -17.28 6.89 1.94
C ARG A 124 -16.46 5.90 1.13
N ILE A 125 -15.99 4.82 1.76
CA ILE A 125 -15.29 3.72 1.06
C ILE A 125 -16.22 3.08 0.02
N ALA A 126 -17.48 2.82 0.37
CA ALA A 126 -18.47 2.28 -0.56
C ALA A 126 -18.73 3.23 -1.75
N LYS A 127 -18.84 4.53 -1.50
CA LYS A 127 -19.00 5.54 -2.54
C LYS A 127 -17.81 5.57 -3.50
N ALA A 128 -16.59 5.63 -2.98
CA ALA A 128 -15.38 5.61 -3.81
C ALA A 128 -15.22 4.29 -4.58
N ALA A 129 -15.62 3.15 -4.01
CA ALA A 129 -15.63 1.86 -4.70
C ALA A 129 -16.66 1.83 -5.85
N ALA A 130 -17.86 2.41 -5.64
CA ALA A 130 -18.87 2.52 -6.68
C ALA A 130 -18.42 3.43 -7.84
N GLU A 131 -17.75 4.55 -7.51
CA GLU A 131 -17.16 5.44 -8.51
C GLU A 131 -16.05 4.75 -9.30
N LEU A 132 -15.15 4.03 -8.63
CA LEU A 132 -14.10 3.23 -9.27
C LEU A 132 -14.72 2.22 -10.25
N ARG A 133 -15.78 1.53 -9.84
CA ARG A 133 -16.51 0.60 -10.71
C ARG A 133 -17.04 1.29 -11.97
N GLY A 134 -17.62 2.49 -11.83
CA GLY A 134 -18.04 3.31 -12.98
C GLY A 134 -16.89 3.59 -13.94
N VAL A 135 -15.74 4.07 -13.41
CA VAL A 135 -14.55 4.38 -14.22
C VAL A 135 -14.00 3.14 -14.94
N VAL A 136 -13.94 2.00 -14.25
CA VAL A 136 -13.43 0.74 -14.80
C VAL A 136 -14.37 0.18 -15.87
N CYS A 137 -15.68 0.14 -15.62
CA CYS A 137 -16.67 -0.37 -16.57
C CYS A 137 -16.88 0.53 -17.81
N GLU A 138 -16.48 1.79 -17.74
CA GLU A 138 -16.51 2.73 -18.87
C GLU A 138 -15.17 2.88 -19.59
N TYR A 139 -14.13 2.21 -19.09
CA TYR A 139 -12.82 2.21 -19.73
C TYR A 139 -12.90 1.61 -21.14
N GLY A 140 -12.28 2.28 -22.11
CA GLY A 140 -12.30 1.85 -23.52
C GLY A 140 -13.55 2.22 -24.33
N LYS A 141 -14.63 2.71 -23.71
CA LYS A 141 -15.84 3.13 -24.45
C LYS A 141 -15.67 4.44 -25.23
N GLN A 142 -14.78 5.33 -24.78
CA GLN A 142 -14.47 6.60 -25.44
C GLN A 142 -12.96 6.85 -25.40
N LEU A 143 -12.32 6.82 -26.57
CA LEU A 143 -10.87 6.96 -26.71
C LEU A 143 -10.36 8.35 -26.28
N GLU A 144 -11.13 9.40 -26.54
CA GLU A 144 -10.75 10.79 -26.27
C GLU A 144 -10.55 11.09 -24.78
N VAL A 145 -11.22 10.34 -23.90
CA VAL A 145 -11.16 10.53 -22.43
C VAL A 145 -10.39 9.38 -21.76
N ALA A 146 -9.76 8.49 -22.53
CA ALA A 146 -9.09 7.30 -22.00
C ALA A 146 -7.96 7.66 -21.03
N GLY A 147 -7.16 8.71 -21.33
CA GLY A 147 -6.09 9.18 -20.44
C GLY A 147 -6.61 9.72 -19.11
N LEU A 148 -7.68 10.51 -19.13
CA LEU A 148 -8.29 11.05 -17.92
C LEU A 148 -8.94 9.94 -17.09
N ARG A 149 -9.65 8.98 -17.73
CA ARG A 149 -10.20 7.81 -17.04
C ARG A 149 -9.09 6.97 -16.42
N ALA A 150 -8.00 6.73 -17.14
CA ALA A 150 -6.84 6.00 -16.62
C ALA A 150 -6.28 6.67 -15.36
N HIS A 151 -6.08 7.99 -15.38
CA HIS A 151 -5.64 8.75 -14.22
C HIS A 151 -6.62 8.64 -13.04
N ARG A 152 -7.91 8.88 -13.28
CA ARG A 152 -8.95 8.78 -12.25
C ARG A 152 -9.03 7.39 -11.61
N GLY A 153 -9.00 6.33 -12.42
CA GLY A 153 -9.01 4.96 -11.94
C GLY A 153 -7.81 4.65 -11.04
N ALA A 154 -6.62 5.04 -11.46
CA ALA A 154 -5.40 4.87 -10.67
C ALA A 154 -5.47 5.65 -9.35
N MET A 155 -5.92 6.90 -9.39
CA MET A 155 -6.09 7.73 -8.19
C MET A 155 -7.09 7.10 -7.21
N LEU A 156 -8.26 6.65 -7.70
CA LEU A 156 -9.29 6.02 -6.87
C LEU A 156 -8.80 4.72 -6.23
N MET A 157 -8.00 3.91 -6.95
CA MET A 157 -7.40 2.69 -6.38
C MET A 157 -6.44 3.03 -5.23
N ARG A 158 -5.60 4.06 -5.39
CA ARG A 158 -4.67 4.49 -4.34
C ARG A 158 -5.39 5.14 -3.16
N LEU A 159 -6.45 5.91 -3.42
CA LEU A 159 -7.33 6.47 -2.39
C LEU A 159 -7.94 5.35 -1.55
N LEU A 160 -8.55 4.37 -2.21
CA LEU A 160 -9.15 3.21 -1.54
C LEU A 160 -8.10 2.42 -0.76
N ALA A 161 -6.88 2.27 -1.29
CA ALA A 161 -5.80 1.59 -0.60
C ALA A 161 -5.44 2.30 0.71
N ASP A 162 -5.33 3.63 0.69
CA ASP A 162 -5.09 4.43 1.90
C ASP A 162 -6.27 4.32 2.87
N CYS A 163 -7.51 4.40 2.41
CA CYS A 163 -8.69 4.25 3.27
C CYS A 163 -8.75 2.87 3.93
N VAL A 164 -8.54 1.79 3.16
CA VAL A 164 -8.57 0.41 3.66
C VAL A 164 -7.46 0.15 4.67
N ARG A 165 -6.29 0.77 4.52
CA ARG A 165 -5.20 0.70 5.51
C ARG A 165 -5.55 1.37 6.84
N HIS A 166 -6.35 2.43 6.82
CA HIS A 166 -6.75 3.18 8.01
C HIS A 166 -8.05 2.66 8.62
N ALA A 167 -8.82 1.88 7.87
CA ALA A 167 -10.01 1.23 8.38
C ALA A 167 -9.61 0.16 9.43
N ASP A 168 -10.37 0.08 10.52
CA ASP A 168 -10.15 -0.95 11.55
C ASP A 168 -10.16 -2.34 10.91
N ARG A 169 -9.33 -3.26 11.40
CA ARG A 169 -9.29 -4.65 10.89
C ARG A 169 -10.69 -5.27 10.96
N GLY A 170 -11.20 -5.71 9.83
CA GLY A 170 -12.58 -6.21 9.70
C GLY A 170 -13.62 -5.19 9.24
N SER A 171 -13.21 -3.95 8.95
CA SER A 171 -14.08 -2.97 8.29
C SER A 171 -14.54 -3.49 6.93
N ALA A 172 -15.81 -3.27 6.62
CA ALA A 172 -16.47 -3.80 5.44
C ALA A 172 -15.91 -3.18 4.16
N VAL A 173 -14.90 -3.84 3.57
CA VAL A 173 -14.59 -3.64 2.16
C VAL A 173 -15.85 -4.06 1.38
N PRO A 174 -16.39 -3.19 0.52
CA PRO A 174 -17.58 -3.52 -0.27
C PRO A 174 -17.33 -4.79 -1.09
N ALA A 175 -18.26 -5.76 -1.05
CA ALA A 175 -18.10 -7.04 -1.76
C ALA A 175 -17.80 -6.85 -3.27
N GLN A 176 -18.41 -5.83 -3.88
CA GLN A 176 -18.26 -5.47 -5.29
C GLN A 176 -16.84 -4.96 -5.64
N LEU A 177 -16.01 -4.62 -4.65
CA LEU A 177 -14.66 -4.12 -4.89
C LEU A 177 -13.77 -5.22 -5.49
N LEU A 178 -13.91 -6.48 -5.05
CA LEU A 178 -13.12 -7.59 -5.59
C LEU A 178 -13.41 -7.84 -7.07
N ASP A 179 -14.68 -7.78 -7.48
CA ASP A 179 -15.08 -7.91 -8.89
C ASP A 179 -14.50 -6.76 -9.74
N THR A 180 -14.56 -5.53 -9.19
CA THR A 180 -14.01 -4.33 -9.85
C THR A 180 -12.49 -4.43 -10.00
N LEU A 181 -11.80 -4.95 -8.98
CA LEU A 181 -10.36 -5.21 -9.03
C LEU A 181 -10.01 -6.27 -10.07
N GLY A 182 -10.82 -7.33 -10.19
CA GLY A 182 -10.68 -8.35 -11.25
C GLY A 182 -10.60 -7.71 -12.63
N LEU A 183 -11.59 -6.89 -12.97
CA LEU A 183 -11.64 -6.15 -14.24
C LEU A 183 -10.45 -5.18 -14.40
N ALA A 184 -10.08 -4.47 -13.32
CA ALA A 184 -8.97 -3.53 -13.36
C ALA A 184 -7.61 -4.21 -13.58
N MET A 185 -7.40 -5.42 -13.07
CA MET A 185 -6.16 -6.19 -13.24
C MET A 185 -5.94 -6.68 -14.67
N GLU A 186 -7.02 -6.88 -15.43
CA GLU A 186 -6.94 -7.21 -16.86
C GLU A 186 -6.38 -6.03 -17.67
N ALA A 187 -6.71 -4.80 -17.30
CA ALA A 187 -6.22 -3.59 -17.93
C ALA A 187 -4.75 -3.26 -17.55
N PRO A 188 -3.79 -3.23 -18.49
CA PRO A 188 -2.37 -2.98 -18.17
C PRO A 188 -2.11 -1.66 -17.44
N VAL A 189 -2.91 -0.63 -17.74
CA VAL A 189 -2.75 0.71 -17.15
C VAL A 189 -3.04 0.77 -15.66
N TRP A 190 -3.83 -0.17 -15.13
CA TRP A 190 -4.26 -0.19 -13.74
C TRP A 190 -3.73 -1.38 -12.95
N ARG A 191 -3.20 -2.40 -13.63
CA ARG A 191 -2.80 -3.67 -13.03
C ARG A 191 -1.97 -3.51 -11.75
N ALA A 192 -0.95 -2.66 -11.77
CA ALA A 192 -0.09 -2.44 -10.60
C ALA A 192 -0.85 -1.80 -9.42
N ASP A 193 -1.63 -0.74 -9.67
CA ASP A 193 -2.41 -0.06 -8.63
C ASP A 193 -3.54 -0.96 -8.09
N ALA A 194 -4.16 -1.77 -8.96
CA ALA A 194 -5.18 -2.76 -8.58
C ALA A 194 -4.60 -3.88 -7.69
N LEU A 195 -3.42 -4.40 -8.03
CA LEU A 195 -2.72 -5.40 -7.20
C LEU A 195 -2.34 -4.82 -5.84
N ARG A 196 -1.83 -3.58 -5.77
CA ARG A 196 -1.52 -2.91 -4.50
C ARG A 196 -2.77 -2.74 -3.63
N LEU A 197 -3.89 -2.33 -4.22
CA LEU A 197 -5.17 -2.24 -3.51
C LEU A 197 -5.61 -3.62 -3.01
N LEU A 198 -5.52 -4.67 -3.84
CA LEU A 198 -5.84 -6.04 -3.43
C LEU A 198 -4.97 -6.50 -2.26
N GLN A 199 -3.67 -6.19 -2.26
CA GLN A 199 -2.76 -6.49 -1.16
C GLN A 199 -3.25 -5.87 0.16
N HIS A 200 -3.69 -4.61 0.13
CA HIS A 200 -4.23 -3.92 1.30
C HIS A 200 -5.57 -4.51 1.74
N VAL A 201 -6.45 -4.88 0.80
CA VAL A 201 -7.71 -5.57 1.09
C VAL A 201 -7.46 -6.91 1.78
N VAL A 202 -6.51 -7.72 1.29
CA VAL A 202 -6.12 -9.00 1.90
C VAL A 202 -5.62 -8.82 3.33
N ARG A 203 -4.88 -7.73 3.61
CA ARG A 203 -4.33 -7.43 4.94
C ARG A 203 -5.37 -6.86 5.92
N ALA A 204 -6.32 -6.07 5.45
CA ALA A 204 -7.27 -5.36 6.31
C ALA A 204 -8.63 -6.07 6.45
N ALA A 205 -9.07 -6.77 5.40
CA ALA A 205 -10.40 -7.39 5.27
C ALA A 205 -10.27 -8.88 4.90
N SER A 206 -9.51 -9.61 5.71
CA SER A 206 -9.15 -11.01 5.47
C SER A 206 -10.35 -11.93 5.21
N TRP A 207 -11.52 -11.68 5.82
CA TRP A 207 -12.72 -12.50 5.63
C TRP A 207 -13.29 -12.46 4.21
N ALA A 208 -13.33 -11.28 3.57
CA ALA A 208 -13.83 -11.15 2.20
C ALA A 208 -12.86 -11.77 1.18
N ALA A 209 -11.56 -11.69 1.46
CA ALA A 209 -10.53 -12.37 0.68
C ALA A 209 -10.54 -13.88 0.91
N ALA A 210 -10.78 -14.33 2.16
CA ALA A 210 -10.77 -15.75 2.54
C ALA A 210 -11.83 -16.56 1.79
N SER A 211 -13.05 -16.04 1.67
CA SER A 211 -14.14 -16.73 0.96
C SER A 211 -13.85 -16.96 -0.53
N ASN A 212 -13.00 -16.12 -1.13
CA ASN A 212 -12.61 -16.18 -2.54
C ASN A 212 -11.14 -16.59 -2.74
N ALA A 213 -10.44 -17.02 -1.70
CA ALA A 213 -8.98 -17.14 -1.70
C ALA A 213 -8.46 -18.08 -2.80
N LYS A 214 -9.12 -19.24 -2.97
CA LYS A 214 -8.77 -20.21 -4.01
C LYS A 214 -8.91 -19.62 -5.42
N THR A 215 -10.04 -18.97 -5.71
CA THR A 215 -10.31 -18.38 -7.03
C THR A 215 -9.36 -17.21 -7.30
N LEU A 216 -9.12 -16.35 -6.29
CA LEU A 216 -8.16 -15.26 -6.37
C LEU A 216 -6.75 -15.79 -6.66
N CYS A 217 -6.28 -16.80 -5.92
CA CYS A 217 -4.98 -17.42 -6.16
C CYS A 217 -4.87 -17.95 -7.60
N GLN A 218 -5.87 -18.68 -8.09
CA GLN A 218 -5.86 -19.25 -9.44
C GLN A 218 -5.81 -18.18 -10.55
N SER A 219 -6.50 -17.06 -10.36
CA SER A 219 -6.44 -15.94 -11.30
C SER A 219 -5.08 -15.23 -11.26
N LEU A 220 -4.55 -14.98 -10.05
CA LEU A 220 -3.28 -14.28 -9.84
C LEU A 220 -2.08 -15.06 -10.39
N ILE A 221 -1.99 -16.38 -10.17
CA ILE A 221 -0.84 -17.18 -10.65
C ILE A 221 -0.74 -17.26 -12.18
N ARG A 222 -1.82 -16.90 -12.91
CA ARG A 222 -1.83 -16.83 -14.38
C ARG A 222 -1.36 -15.48 -14.92
N MET A 223 -1.20 -14.48 -14.05
CA MET A 223 -0.76 -13.14 -14.44
C MET A 223 0.75 -13.11 -14.69
N PRO A 224 1.24 -12.14 -15.50
CA PRO A 224 2.67 -11.98 -15.71
C PRO A 224 3.40 -11.63 -14.39
N PRO A 225 4.62 -12.17 -14.18
CA PRO A 225 5.47 -11.83 -13.04
C PRO A 225 5.65 -10.32 -12.83
N SER A 226 5.46 -9.87 -11.60
CA SER A 226 5.70 -8.48 -11.17
C SER A 226 5.87 -8.42 -9.65
N ALA A 227 6.53 -7.37 -9.15
CA ALA A 227 6.69 -7.13 -7.71
C ALA A 227 5.34 -7.05 -7.00
N GLU A 228 4.36 -6.34 -7.58
CA GLU A 228 3.03 -6.21 -7.01
C GLU A 228 2.28 -7.55 -6.92
N LEU A 229 2.40 -8.41 -7.94
CA LEU A 229 1.79 -9.73 -7.93
C LEU A 229 2.33 -10.58 -6.77
N TYR A 230 3.66 -10.64 -6.62
CA TYR A 230 4.29 -11.41 -5.55
C TYR A 230 4.02 -10.79 -4.17
N GLY A 231 3.87 -9.47 -4.09
CA GLY A 231 3.41 -8.77 -2.89
C GLY A 231 2.00 -9.19 -2.45
N VAL A 232 1.06 -9.36 -3.38
CA VAL A 232 -0.30 -9.86 -3.10
C VAL A 232 -0.27 -11.31 -2.64
N LEU A 233 0.42 -12.19 -3.38
CA LEU A 233 0.52 -13.60 -3.02
C LEU A 233 1.17 -13.78 -1.64
N THR A 234 2.24 -13.00 -1.34
CA THR A 234 2.86 -13.01 -0.01
C THR A 234 1.86 -12.58 1.06
N ALA A 235 1.11 -11.50 0.82
CA ALA A 235 0.10 -11.05 1.78
C ALA A 235 -0.99 -12.10 2.00
N MET A 236 -1.44 -12.79 0.95
CA MET A 236 -2.41 -13.89 1.06
C MET A 236 -1.86 -15.04 1.89
N GLU A 237 -0.61 -15.42 1.68
CA GLU A 237 0.05 -16.47 2.46
C GLU A 237 0.23 -16.08 3.93
N GLU A 238 0.60 -14.81 4.19
CA GLU A 238 0.78 -14.28 5.54
C GLU A 238 -0.54 -14.22 6.34
N THR A 239 -1.65 -13.84 5.70
CA THR A 239 -2.92 -13.61 6.39
C THR A 239 -3.87 -14.80 6.35
N LEU A 240 -3.91 -15.55 5.25
CA LEU A 240 -4.82 -16.68 5.06
C LEU A 240 -4.15 -18.03 5.33
N GLY A 241 -2.81 -18.10 5.31
CA GLY A 241 -2.06 -19.33 5.50
C GLY A 241 -2.47 -20.40 4.49
N ALA A 242 -2.69 -21.63 4.95
CA ALA A 242 -3.08 -22.76 4.11
C ALA A 242 -4.33 -22.49 3.24
N SER A 243 -5.28 -21.66 3.71
CA SER A 243 -6.49 -21.29 2.98
C SER A 243 -6.21 -20.46 1.71
N SER A 244 -5.00 -19.89 1.59
CA SER A 244 -4.55 -19.19 0.37
C SER A 244 -4.45 -20.12 -0.85
N HIS A 245 -4.22 -21.42 -0.62
CA HIS A 245 -3.85 -22.44 -1.61
C HIS A 245 -2.56 -22.15 -2.40
N ILE A 246 -1.73 -21.20 -1.98
CA ILE A 246 -0.50 -20.84 -2.70
C ILE A 246 0.51 -22.00 -2.70
N HIS A 247 0.64 -22.71 -1.58
CA HIS A 247 1.50 -23.90 -1.46
C HIS A 247 1.20 -24.97 -2.53
N ALA A 248 -0.07 -25.18 -2.87
CA ALA A 248 -0.50 -26.15 -3.87
C ALA A 248 -0.11 -25.74 -5.30
N HIS A 249 0.18 -24.46 -5.53
CA HIS A 249 0.56 -23.91 -6.82
C HIS A 249 2.04 -23.54 -6.91
N LEU A 250 2.85 -23.95 -5.93
CA LEU A 250 4.28 -23.59 -5.88
C LEU A 250 5.03 -23.97 -7.17
N ALA A 251 4.76 -25.15 -7.75
CA ALA A 251 5.41 -25.55 -9.01
C ALA A 251 5.13 -24.56 -10.15
N ILE A 252 3.90 -24.06 -10.27
CA ILE A 252 3.50 -23.09 -11.29
C ILE A 252 4.18 -21.75 -11.04
N ILE A 253 4.13 -21.29 -9.78
CA ILE A 253 4.74 -20.03 -9.36
C ILE A 253 6.24 -20.06 -9.63
N PHE A 254 6.92 -21.14 -9.23
CA PHE A 254 8.36 -21.29 -9.41
C PHE A 254 8.74 -21.37 -10.89
N ASN A 255 8.00 -22.10 -11.72
CA ASN A 255 8.27 -22.18 -13.16
C ASN A 255 8.05 -20.84 -13.90
N ALA A 256 7.19 -19.96 -13.37
CA ALA A 256 7.00 -18.62 -13.92
C ALA A 256 8.17 -17.67 -13.60
N LEU A 257 8.98 -17.97 -12.58
CA LEU A 257 10.15 -17.19 -12.22
C LEU A 257 11.28 -17.43 -13.22
N LYS A 258 11.92 -16.35 -13.67
CA LYS A 258 13.17 -16.44 -14.44
C LYS A 258 14.35 -16.62 -13.49
N HIS A 259 15.39 -17.33 -13.93
CA HIS A 259 16.61 -17.55 -13.16
C HIS A 259 17.85 -17.06 -13.95
N PRO A 260 18.63 -16.08 -13.46
CA PRO A 260 18.49 -15.44 -12.15
C PRO A 260 17.22 -14.59 -12.08
N LEU A 261 16.70 -14.40 -10.86
CA LEU A 261 15.53 -13.57 -10.64
C LEU A 261 15.80 -12.13 -11.15
N PRO A 262 14.95 -11.58 -12.02
CA PRO A 262 15.06 -10.20 -12.49
C PRO A 262 15.01 -9.20 -11.33
N SER A 263 15.85 -8.17 -11.38
CA SER A 263 15.96 -7.13 -10.35
C SER A 263 14.63 -6.48 -10.00
N ASP A 264 13.73 -6.37 -10.98
CA ASP A 264 12.47 -5.63 -10.86
C ASP A 264 11.47 -6.27 -9.88
N TYR A 265 11.66 -7.55 -9.53
CA TYR A 265 10.80 -8.28 -8.60
C TYR A 265 11.53 -9.33 -7.76
N ALA A 266 12.87 -9.36 -7.78
CA ALA A 266 13.65 -10.42 -7.15
C ALA A 266 13.41 -10.52 -5.64
N ASP A 267 13.33 -9.36 -4.96
CA ASP A 267 13.11 -9.32 -3.51
C ASP A 267 11.70 -9.81 -3.15
N GLU A 268 10.66 -9.36 -3.86
CA GLU A 268 9.28 -9.79 -3.61
C GLU A 268 9.06 -11.26 -3.95
N ALA A 269 9.66 -11.76 -5.03
CA ALA A 269 9.62 -13.19 -5.36
C ALA A 269 10.33 -14.04 -4.31
N ALA A 270 11.48 -13.57 -3.82
CA ALA A 270 12.21 -14.27 -2.76
C ALA A 270 11.42 -14.30 -1.46
N LEU A 271 10.82 -13.17 -1.08
CA LEU A 271 9.95 -13.06 0.08
C LEU A 271 8.74 -13.99 -0.01
N LEU A 272 8.10 -14.10 -1.17
CA LEU A 272 7.01 -15.04 -1.39
C LEU A 272 7.46 -16.48 -1.14
N LEU A 273 8.56 -16.92 -1.78
CA LEU A 273 9.06 -18.29 -1.64
C LEU A 273 9.49 -18.59 -0.21
N GLU A 274 10.21 -17.66 0.45
CA GLU A 274 10.56 -17.76 1.87
C GLU A 274 9.31 -17.93 2.73
N THR A 275 8.29 -17.10 2.52
CA THR A 275 7.04 -17.15 3.27
C THR A 275 6.33 -18.50 3.08
N VAL A 276 6.26 -18.99 1.84
CA VAL A 276 5.64 -20.29 1.53
C VAL A 276 6.39 -21.44 2.20
N PHE A 277 7.73 -21.46 2.13
CA PHE A 277 8.53 -22.52 2.77
C PHE A 277 8.37 -22.53 4.29
N VAL A 278 8.41 -21.35 4.91
CA VAL A 278 8.33 -21.22 6.37
C VAL A 278 6.93 -21.53 6.88
N ARG A 279 5.87 -21.08 6.19
CA ARG A 279 4.50 -21.13 6.73
C ARG A 279 3.69 -22.33 6.27
N SER A 280 3.84 -22.72 5.00
CA SER A 280 3.06 -23.81 4.40
C SER A 280 3.95 -24.89 3.79
N GLY A 281 5.25 -24.91 4.11
CA GLY A 281 6.21 -25.86 3.55
C GLY A 281 5.77 -27.31 3.72
N ALA A 282 5.18 -27.63 4.87
CA ALA A 282 4.74 -28.99 5.20
C ALA A 282 3.53 -29.47 4.39
N LEU A 283 2.85 -28.55 3.71
CA LEU A 283 1.69 -28.83 2.86
C LEU A 283 2.07 -28.97 1.38
N ILE A 284 3.33 -28.68 1.03
CA ILE A 284 3.83 -28.79 -0.34
C ILE A 284 4.09 -30.27 -0.64
N ASP A 285 3.75 -30.69 -1.86
CA ASP A 285 4.15 -32.01 -2.36
C ASP A 285 5.69 -32.18 -2.24
N PRO A 286 6.17 -33.24 -1.55
CA PRO A 286 7.60 -33.46 -1.33
C PRO A 286 8.44 -33.49 -2.62
N ALA A 287 7.90 -34.02 -3.72
CA ALA A 287 8.59 -34.07 -5.00
C ALA A 287 8.74 -32.67 -5.61
N VAL A 288 7.70 -31.82 -5.49
CA VAL A 288 7.76 -30.42 -5.90
C VAL A 288 8.78 -29.67 -5.06
N LEU A 289 8.74 -29.84 -3.73
CA LEU A 289 9.65 -29.16 -2.82
C LEU A 289 11.11 -29.56 -3.06
N SER A 290 11.38 -30.84 -3.31
CA SER A 290 12.71 -31.35 -3.65
C SER A 290 13.24 -30.77 -4.97
N CYS A 291 12.38 -30.67 -5.99
CA CYS A 291 12.72 -30.04 -7.27
C CYS A 291 13.07 -28.55 -7.09
N VAL A 292 12.23 -27.81 -6.36
CA VAL A 292 12.44 -26.39 -6.05
C VAL A 292 13.73 -26.19 -5.24
N CYS A 293 13.96 -27.02 -4.21
CA CYS A 293 15.18 -26.99 -3.40
C CYS A 293 16.43 -27.17 -4.29
N SER A 294 16.42 -28.17 -5.16
CA SER A 294 17.51 -28.46 -6.09
C SER A 294 17.78 -27.29 -7.04
N ALA A 295 16.73 -26.69 -7.60
CA ALA A 295 16.83 -25.55 -8.51
C ALA A 295 17.35 -24.28 -7.80
N VAL A 296 16.86 -23.98 -6.59
CA VAL A 296 17.35 -22.89 -5.75
C VAL A 296 18.83 -23.09 -5.42
N CYS A 297 19.23 -24.29 -5.01
CA CYS A 297 20.62 -24.60 -4.68
C CYS A 297 21.55 -24.46 -5.90
N ALA A 298 21.12 -24.96 -7.07
CA ALA A 298 21.88 -24.83 -8.30
C ALA A 298 22.04 -23.35 -8.71
N ALA A 299 20.98 -22.55 -8.63
CA ALA A 299 21.01 -21.12 -8.91
C ALA A 299 21.91 -20.37 -7.91
N ALA A 300 21.81 -20.70 -6.62
CA ALA A 300 22.64 -20.12 -5.56
C ALA A 300 24.13 -20.32 -5.84
N LEU A 301 24.55 -21.54 -6.21
CA LEU A 301 25.93 -21.82 -6.58
C LEU A 301 26.37 -21.12 -7.86
N ARG A 302 25.50 -21.07 -8.88
CA ARG A 302 25.78 -20.46 -10.17
C ARG A 302 25.99 -18.95 -10.07
N TYR A 303 25.21 -18.28 -9.23
CA TYR A 303 25.21 -16.82 -9.12
C TYR A 303 25.88 -16.28 -7.84
N ARG A 304 26.64 -17.13 -7.13
CA ARG A 304 27.30 -16.83 -5.83
C ARG A 304 28.30 -15.66 -5.86
N ASN A 305 28.81 -15.30 -7.04
CA ASN A 305 29.78 -14.22 -7.20
C ASN A 305 29.10 -12.85 -7.47
N SER A 306 27.77 -12.81 -7.63
CA SER A 306 27.02 -11.58 -7.84
C SER A 306 26.35 -11.17 -6.52
N PRO A 307 26.74 -10.05 -5.88
CA PRO A 307 26.28 -9.71 -4.53
C PRO A 307 24.77 -9.61 -4.39
N ALA A 308 24.08 -8.92 -5.31
CA ALA A 308 22.63 -8.72 -5.26
C ALA A 308 21.85 -10.04 -5.33
N THR A 309 22.20 -10.92 -6.29
CA THR A 309 21.56 -12.22 -6.43
C THR A 309 21.93 -13.20 -5.33
N THR A 310 23.16 -13.10 -4.79
CA THR A 310 23.63 -13.95 -3.69
C THR A 310 22.80 -13.69 -2.43
N LEU A 311 22.49 -12.44 -2.12
CA LEU A 311 21.61 -12.09 -0.99
C LEU A 311 20.23 -12.75 -1.15
N VAL A 312 19.62 -12.62 -2.33
CA VAL A 312 18.32 -13.23 -2.63
C VAL A 312 18.35 -14.76 -2.43
N TYR A 313 19.29 -15.47 -3.05
CA TYR A 313 19.37 -16.92 -2.90
C TYR A 313 19.80 -17.36 -1.50
N SER A 314 20.59 -16.57 -0.78
CA SER A 314 20.94 -16.86 0.61
C SER A 314 19.71 -16.87 1.53
N ARG A 315 18.75 -15.96 1.32
CA ARG A 315 17.46 -15.94 2.05
C ARG A 315 16.64 -17.20 1.76
N LEU A 316 16.59 -17.63 0.50
CA LEU A 316 15.88 -18.85 0.11
C LEU A 316 16.53 -20.12 0.70
N VAL A 317 17.86 -20.22 0.68
CA VAL A 317 18.57 -21.34 1.31
C VAL A 317 18.36 -21.35 2.82
N ALA A 318 18.40 -20.19 3.48
CA ALA A 318 18.06 -20.07 4.90
C ALA A 318 16.62 -20.54 5.19
N ALA A 319 15.65 -20.16 4.35
CA ALA A 319 14.26 -20.60 4.49
C ALA A 319 14.13 -22.12 4.34
N LEU A 320 14.80 -22.73 3.36
CA LEU A 320 14.84 -24.19 3.17
C LEU A 320 15.48 -24.92 4.36
N LEU A 321 16.57 -24.38 4.92
CA LEU A 321 17.19 -24.93 6.14
C LEU A 321 16.23 -24.89 7.33
N SER A 322 15.46 -23.81 7.47
CA SER A 322 14.52 -23.66 8.59
C SER A 322 13.28 -24.56 8.48
N HIS A 323 12.99 -25.11 7.30
CA HIS A 323 11.79 -25.91 7.08
C HIS A 323 11.84 -27.29 7.76
N GLY A 324 13.03 -27.90 7.87
CA GLY A 324 13.22 -29.14 8.65
C GLY A 324 12.44 -30.37 8.17
N ASN A 325 12.13 -30.46 6.88
CA ASN A 325 11.39 -31.60 6.33
C ASN A 325 12.33 -32.77 5.98
N ASP A 326 12.11 -33.93 6.63
CA ASP A 326 12.92 -35.14 6.48
C ASP A 326 12.98 -35.68 5.05
N SER A 327 12.00 -35.33 4.20
CA SER A 327 11.90 -35.82 2.82
C SER A 327 12.70 -35.00 1.80
N VAL A 328 13.29 -33.87 2.20
CA VAL A 328 14.02 -32.96 1.30
C VAL A 328 15.47 -32.81 1.80
N PRO A 329 16.48 -32.96 0.93
CA PRO A 329 17.87 -32.85 1.34
C PRO A 329 18.15 -31.46 1.91
N VAL A 330 18.75 -31.43 3.11
CA VAL A 330 19.08 -30.20 3.83
C VAL A 330 20.30 -29.53 3.17
N PRO A 331 20.20 -28.29 2.66
CA PRO A 331 21.23 -27.67 1.82
C PRO A 331 22.42 -27.08 2.61
N VAL A 332 22.94 -27.78 3.62
CA VAL A 332 24.02 -27.27 4.51
C VAL A 332 25.30 -26.93 3.74
N HIS A 333 25.73 -27.79 2.81
CA HIS A 333 26.94 -27.54 2.01
C HIS A 333 26.81 -26.30 1.09
N ILE A 334 25.59 -26.06 0.59
CA ILE A 334 25.29 -24.87 -0.23
C ILE A 334 25.35 -23.62 0.64
N ALA A 335 24.75 -23.66 1.84
CA ALA A 335 24.81 -22.58 2.79
C ALA A 335 26.25 -22.19 3.15
N ARG A 336 27.10 -23.16 3.48
CA ARG A 336 28.54 -22.95 3.75
C ARG A 336 29.27 -22.32 2.56
N SER A 337 28.94 -22.77 1.34
CA SER A 337 29.53 -22.21 0.12
C SER A 337 29.16 -20.73 -0.06
N LEU A 338 27.90 -20.35 0.19
CA LEU A 338 27.46 -18.96 0.13
C LEU A 338 28.11 -18.10 1.22
N ILE A 339 28.16 -18.59 2.46
CA ILE A 339 28.78 -17.88 3.59
C ILE A 339 30.24 -17.50 3.27
N SER A 340 30.98 -18.38 2.59
CA SER A 340 32.39 -18.15 2.26
C SER A 340 32.63 -16.94 1.34
N VAL A 341 31.64 -16.57 0.53
CA VAL A 341 31.73 -15.48 -0.46
C VAL A 341 30.93 -14.23 -0.07
N MET A 342 30.01 -14.34 0.88
CA MET A 342 29.21 -13.21 1.36
C MET A 342 30.02 -12.27 2.27
N PRO A 343 29.84 -10.94 2.18
CA PRO A 343 30.39 -10.03 3.19
C PRO A 343 29.72 -10.25 4.56
N GLN A 344 30.30 -9.67 5.62
CA GLN A 344 29.64 -9.65 6.93
C GLN A 344 28.35 -8.82 6.85
N CYS A 345 27.22 -9.49 6.95
CA CYS A 345 25.87 -8.89 6.94
C CYS A 345 24.89 -9.75 7.76
N ALA A 346 23.70 -9.20 8.01
CA ALA A 346 22.66 -9.90 8.78
C ALA A 346 22.25 -11.23 8.14
N GLU A 347 22.13 -11.27 6.81
CA GLU A 347 21.79 -12.46 6.04
C GLU A 347 22.86 -13.55 6.16
N ARG A 348 24.15 -13.17 6.13
CA ARG A 348 25.25 -14.11 6.36
C ARG A 348 25.16 -14.71 7.77
N SER A 349 24.94 -13.88 8.79
CA SER A 349 24.82 -14.34 10.17
C SER A 349 23.62 -15.27 10.36
N ARG A 350 22.46 -14.94 9.77
CA ARG A 350 21.26 -15.80 9.77
C ARG A 350 21.53 -17.14 9.11
N LEU A 351 22.17 -17.15 7.94
CA LEU A 351 22.49 -18.37 7.20
C LEU A 351 23.51 -19.24 7.96
N GLN A 352 24.51 -18.63 8.60
CA GLN A 352 25.48 -19.31 9.46
C GLN A 352 24.78 -20.04 10.62
N LEU A 353 23.96 -19.31 11.39
CA LEU A 353 23.21 -19.85 12.53
C LEU A 353 22.35 -21.06 12.14
N LEU A 354 21.63 -20.97 11.01
CA LEU A 354 20.78 -22.05 10.53
C LEU A 354 21.60 -23.24 10.00
N SER A 355 22.75 -22.99 9.37
CA SER A 355 23.64 -24.06 8.90
C SER A 355 24.30 -24.82 10.04
N ASP A 356 24.60 -24.13 11.15
CA ASP A 356 25.19 -24.73 12.34
C ASP A 356 24.15 -25.54 13.13
N ALA A 357 22.90 -25.05 13.21
CA ALA A 357 21.79 -25.75 13.87
C ALA A 357 21.28 -26.99 13.11
N ALA A 358 21.54 -27.09 11.81
CA ALA A 358 21.14 -28.21 10.97
C ALA A 358 22.16 -29.37 10.96
N CYS A 359 23.28 -29.22 11.66
CA CYS A 359 24.30 -30.25 11.89
C CYS A 359 24.12 -30.87 13.28
#